data_AF-A0AAF0ZKV2-F1
#
_entry.id   AF-A0AAF0ZKV2-F1
#
_cell.length_a   1.000
_cell.length_b   1.000
_cell.length_c   1.000
_cell.angle_alpha   90.00
_cell.angle_beta   90.00
_cell.angle_gamma   90.00
#
_symmetry.space_group_name_H-M   'P 1'
#
loop_
_entity.id
_entity.type
_entity.pdbx_description
1 polymer ?
#
loop_
_entity_poly.entity_id
_entity_poly.type
_entity_poly.pdbx_seq_one_letter_code
_entity_poly.pdbx_strand_id
1 'polypeptide(L)' 'MLRANTDKSCIYMTGVEPRLRQEILDYLGYQEGELPFKYLGIPLSSKKFIVAQCLPIVEKITANHVLVT' A
#
# COMPACT_ATOMS: atom_id res chain seq x y z
N MET A 1 -9.07 -20.69 -1.84
CA MET A 1 -8.16 -20.17 -0.79
C MET A 1 -7.63 -18.83 -1.27
N LEU A 2 -7.84 -17.75 -0.51
CA LEU A 2 -7.32 -16.43 -0.86
C LEU A 2 -5.83 -16.37 -0.47
N ARG A 3 -4.99 -15.81 -1.35
CA ARG A 3 -3.57 -15.56 -1.09
C ARG A 3 -3.31 -14.07 -1.31
N ALA A 4 -2.59 -13.44 -0.40
CA ALA A 4 -2.14 -12.07 -0.61
C ALA A 4 -1.07 -12.05 -1.71
N ASN A 5 -1.05 -10.96 -2.49
CA ASN A 5 -0.07 -10.76 -3.53
C ASN A 5 1.17 -10.13 -2.90
N THR A 6 2.28 -10.88 -2.85
CA THR A 6 3.56 -10.46 -2.25
C THR A 6 4.18 -9.27 -2.97
N ASP A 7 3.91 -9.07 -4.26
CA ASP A 7 4.41 -7.92 -5.04
C ASP A 7 3.64 -6.63 -4.75
N LYS A 8 2.43 -6.76 -4.17
CA LYS A 8 1.55 -5.64 -3.84
C LYS A 8 1.35 -5.47 -2.33
N SER A 9 2.04 -6.27 -1.52
CA SER A 9 1.89 -6.28 -0.07
C SER A 9 3.26 -6.17 0.59
N CYS A 10 3.33 -5.37 1.65
CA CYS A 10 4.51 -5.22 2.49
C CYS A 10 4.08 -5.14 3.96
N ILE A 11 5.03 -5.40 4.86
CA ILE A 11 4.80 -5.37 6.30
C ILE A 11 5.38 -4.07 6.86
N TYR A 12 4.60 -3.37 7.68
CA TYR A 12 5.04 -2.19 8.41
C TYR A 12 5.10 -2.51 9.90
N MET A 13 6.30 -2.37 10.49
CA MET A 13 6.53 -2.68 11.90
C MET A 13 7.07 -1.45 12.64
N THR A 14 6.58 -1.25 13.86
CA THR A 14 7.09 -0.21 14.78
C THR A 14 7.23 -0.83 16.16
N GLY A 15 8.30 -0.49 16.89
CA GLY A 15 8.57 -1.04 18.21
C GLY A 15 8.98 -2.52 18.25
N VAL A 16 9.31 -3.12 17.09
CA VAL A 16 9.79 -4.51 17.00
C VAL A 16 11.33 -4.53 17.02
N GLU A 17 11.89 -5.37 17.88
CA GLU A 17 13.34 -5.60 17.98
C GLU A 17 13.92 -6.12 16.65
N PRO A 18 15.12 -5.69 16.22
CA PRO A 18 15.63 -6.01 14.88
C PRO A 18 15.71 -7.50 14.54
N ARG A 19 16.03 -8.38 15.49
CA ARG A 19 16.08 -9.83 15.21
C ARG A 19 14.69 -10.39 14.97
N LEU A 20 13.74 -10.10 15.87
CA LEU A 20 12.35 -10.50 15.70
C LEU A 20 11.74 -9.97 14.39
N ARG A 21 12.14 -8.75 14.00
CA ARG A 21 11.72 -8.15 12.72
C ARG A 21 12.17 -9.00 11.53
N GLN A 22 13.44 -9.42 11.50
CA GLN A 22 13.97 -10.27 10.44
C GLN A 22 13.29 -11.65 10.43
N GLU A 23 13.09 -12.25 11.61
CA GLU A 23 12.39 -13.53 11.75
C GLU A 23 10.96 -13.48 11.17
N ILE A 24 10.24 -12.38 11.40
CA ILE A 24 8.89 -12.17 10.83
C ILE A 24 8.93 -12.07 9.31
N LEU A 25 9.90 -11.33 8.74
CA LEU A 25 10.05 -11.17 7.30
C LEU A 25 10.41 -12.50 6.63
N ASP A 26 11.33 -13.26 7.21
CA ASP A 26 11.77 -14.56 6.71
C ASP A 26 10.63 -15.59 6.77
N TYR A 27 9.83 -15.57 7.84
CA TYR A 27 8.71 -16.48 8.01
C TYR A 27 7.55 -16.19 7.04
N LEU A 28 7.23 -14.91 6.81
CA LEU A 28 6.07 -14.52 6.00
C LEU A 28 6.40 -14.32 4.51
N GLY A 29 7.67 -14.07 4.16
CA GLY A 29 8.13 -13.87 2.79
C GLY A 29 7.70 -12.54 2.15
N TYR A 30 7.33 -11.54 2.95
CA TYR A 30 7.02 -10.18 2.45
C TYR A 30 8.20 -9.25 2.65
N GLN A 31 8.24 -8.17 1.87
CA GLN A 31 9.16 -7.07 2.07
C GLN A 31 8.69 -6.17 3.21
N GLU A 32 9.63 -5.55 3.92
CA GLU A 32 9.33 -4.46 4.83
C GLU A 32 9.01 -3.18 4.05
N GLY A 33 7.98 -2.46 4.48
CA GLY A 33 7.60 -1.17 3.92
C GLY A 33 8.17 0.01 4.72
N GLU A 34 8.37 1.14 4.03
CA GLU A 34 8.83 2.40 4.63
C GLU A 34 7.72 3.44 4.76
N LEU A 35 7.71 4.18 5.87
CA LEU A 35 6.78 5.30 6.09
C LEU A 35 7.35 6.61 5.52
N PRO A 36 6.50 7.55 5.04
CA PRO A 36 5.03 7.51 5.07
C PRO A 36 4.42 6.62 3.96
N PHE A 37 3.47 5.76 4.35
CA PHE A 37 2.76 4.87 3.43
C PHE A 37 1.77 5.62 2.53
N LYS A 38 1.69 5.20 1.26
CA LYS A 38 0.69 5.68 0.28
C LYS A 38 -0.24 4.56 -0.14
N TYR A 39 -1.55 4.75 0.04
CA TYR A 39 -2.57 3.88 -0.55
C TYR A 39 -3.07 4.50 -1.85
N LEU A 40 -3.01 3.74 -2.95
CA LEU A 40 -3.40 4.21 -4.30
C LEU A 40 -2.65 5.48 -4.75
N GLY A 41 -1.45 5.72 -4.22
CA GLY A 41 -0.64 6.91 -4.53
C GLY A 41 -0.94 8.15 -3.68
N ILE A 42 -1.89 8.08 -2.74
CA ILE A 42 -2.19 9.15 -1.78
C ILE A 42 -1.63 8.76 -0.40
N PRO A 43 -1.03 9.68 0.38
CA PRO A 43 -0.66 9.41 1.76
C PRO A 43 -1.83 8.85 2.56
N LEU A 44 -1.63 7.73 3.25
CA LEU A 44 -2.64 7.21 4.16
C LEU A 44 -2.78 8.17 5.34
N SER A 45 -3.99 8.67 5.57
CA SER A 45 -4.32 9.55 6.68
C SER A 45 -5.53 9.01 7.42
N SER A 46 -5.57 9.22 8.74
CA SER A 46 -6.78 9.03 9.53
C SER A 46 -7.84 10.10 9.25
N LYS A 47 -7.47 11.19 8.57
CA LYS A 47 -8.40 12.23 8.13
C LYS A 47 -9.19 11.76 6.91
N LYS A 48 -10.46 12.16 6.84
CA LYS A 48 -11.30 11.95 5.67
C LYS A 48 -10.65 12.64 4.46
N PHE A 49 -10.47 11.89 3.37
CA PHE A 49 -9.99 12.47 2.11
C PHE A 49 -10.98 13.50 1.59
N ILE A 50 -10.47 14.64 1.12
CA ILE A 50 -11.27 15.60 0.37
C ILE A 50 -11.28 15.22 -1.11
N VAL A 51 -12.33 15.60 -1.84
CA VAL A 51 -12.50 15.28 -3.28
C VAL A 51 -11.26 15.65 -4.10
N ALA A 52 -10.64 16.80 -3.81
CA ALA A 52 -9.42 17.25 -4.48
C ALA A 52 -8.24 16.28 -4.32
N GLN A 53 -8.12 15.58 -3.20
CA GLN A 53 -7.06 14.60 -2.97
C GLN A 53 -7.30 13.32 -3.79
N CYS A 54 -8.54 12.98 -4.10
CA CYS A 54 -8.91 11.79 -4.86
C CYS A 54 -8.77 11.96 -6.38
N LEU A 55 -8.71 13.20 -6.89
CA LEU A 55 -8.70 13.48 -8.32
C LEU A 55 -7.58 12.73 -9.08
N PRO A 56 -6.31 12.66 -8.58
CA PRO A 56 -5.25 11.92 -9.26
C PRO A 56 -5.52 10.41 -9.37
N ILE A 57 -6.26 9.83 -8.41
CA ILE A 57 -6.68 8.42 -8.48
C ILE A 57 -7.73 8.26 -9.56
N VAL A 58 -8.73 9.14 -9.58
CA VAL A 58 -9.81 9.11 -10.58
C VAL A 58 -9.24 9.21 -11.98
N GLU A 59 -8.31 10.15 -12.21
CA GLU A 59 -7.61 10.29 -13.49
C GLU A 59 -6.86 9.02 -13.90
N LYS A 60 -6.11 8.39 -12.99
CA LYS A 60 -5.39 7.14 -13.26
C LYS A 60 -6.32 5.98 -13.63
N ILE A 61 -7.44 5.85 -12.91
CA ILE A 61 -8.43 4.81 -13.17
C ILE A 61 -9.08 5.07 -14.54
N THR A 62 -9.58 6.28 -14.76
CA THR A 62 -10.24 6.66 -16.02
C THR A 62 -9.29 6.54 -17.21
N ALA A 63 -8.03 6.97 -17.09
CA ALA A 63 -7.03 6.82 -18.15
C ALA A 63 -6.81 5.36 -18.57
N ASN A 64 -6.91 4.41 -17.64
CA ASN A 64 -6.81 2.98 -17.91
C ASN A 64 -8.13 2.35 -18.41
N HIS A 65 -9.24 3.10 -18.41
CA HIS A 65 -10.58 2.65 -18.80
C HIS A 65 -11.17 3.38 -20.02
N VAL A 66 -10.46 4.32 -20.67
CA VAL A 66 -10.91 4.91 -21.95
C VAL A 66 -10.30 4.16 -23.14
N LEU A 67 -10.82 2.96 -23.38
CA LEU A 67 -11.31 2.57 -24.69
C LEU A 67 -12.79 2.26 -24.51
N VAL A 68 -13.61 2.71 -25.46
CA VAL A 68 -15.08 2.57 -25.54
C VAL A 68 -15.87 3.71 -24.85
N THR A 69 -15.80 4.91 -25.43
CA THR A 69 -16.94 5.48 -26.16
C THR A 69 -16.42 6.36 -27.29
#